data_AF-A0A7I4A4P2-F1
#
_entry.id   AF-A0A7I4A4P2-F1
#
_cell.length_a   1.000
_cell.length_b   1.000
_cell.length_c   1.000
_cell.angle_alpha   90.00
_cell.angle_beta   90.00
_cell.angle_gamma   90.00
#
_symmetry.space_group_name_H-M   'P 1'
#
loop_
_entity.id
_entity.type
_entity.pdbx_description
1 polymer ?
#
loop_
_entity_poly.entity_id
_entity_poly.type
_entity_poly.pdbx_seq_one_letter_code
_entity_poly.pdbx_strand_id
1 'polypeptide(L)'
;MFADLRREVPLLTAGIAILSCGTEIFYGDTMTKDHGWIDIISKGWNRAAVEEVAEEMNLKYQCDSEQRPHKVSFHVRKEESVHTMPTLLAKLLEKGLDIKLIYSGGLDLDVLPRAAGKGQALRYLLQKLKAEGRVPQQTLVCGDSGNDQELFSVDNVCGVIVANAKDELLQWHADQVGDKSHIFVATENCAAGIIEAMKHFGLEPNVSPRDRTVPLSVHDKLVPKADAGAAAREVVEYLLLTEQWLRGDISASEEVFRRLKFGLAKDSSRVCAWGTIDSPHKEIENLQAQYGSQRGKVFHMWADRVRSMKLSDDSWLVRFDKWERSDAGLTCVLTSAVLQSNVEFPNGLCWKLIHETWLKGYEGSAPVRK
;
A
#
# COMPACT_ATOMS: atom_id res chain seq x y z
N MET A 1 -2.07 13.50 7.37
CA MET A 1 -2.93 12.89 6.33
C MET A 1 -2.62 11.41 6.14
N PHE A 2 -1.52 10.99 5.48
CA PHE A 2 -1.26 9.55 5.26
C PHE A 2 -1.02 8.78 6.57
N ALA A 3 -0.26 9.36 7.52
CA ALA A 3 -0.06 8.76 8.84
C ALA A 3 -1.37 8.63 9.65
N ASP A 4 -2.30 9.59 9.49
CA ASP A 4 -3.59 9.57 10.19
C ASP A 4 -4.51 8.50 9.61
N LEU A 5 -4.59 8.39 8.27
CA LEU A 5 -5.34 7.33 7.59
C LEU A 5 -4.87 5.93 8.01
N ARG A 6 -3.57 5.76 8.22
CA ARG A 6 -2.99 4.49 8.69
C ARG A 6 -3.33 4.14 10.15
N ARG A 7 -3.79 5.12 10.95
CA ARG A 7 -4.33 4.85 12.28
C ARG A 7 -5.77 4.34 12.22
N GLU A 8 -6.50 4.72 11.18
CA GLU A 8 -7.90 4.33 10.98
C GLU A 8 -8.03 2.98 10.28
N VAL A 9 -7.18 2.73 9.26
CA VAL A 9 -7.22 1.55 8.40
C VAL A 9 -5.82 0.94 8.28
N PRO A 10 -5.66 -0.40 8.40
CA PRO A 10 -4.36 -1.07 8.32
C PRO A 10 -3.81 -1.11 6.89
N LEU A 11 -3.38 0.03 6.38
CA LEU A 11 -2.72 0.15 5.08
C LEU A 11 -1.23 -0.14 5.20
N LEU A 12 -0.69 -0.84 4.20
CA LEU A 12 0.74 -1.05 4.03
C LEU A 12 1.47 0.28 3.77
N THR A 13 2.72 0.38 4.21
CA THR A 13 3.57 1.54 3.94
C THR A 13 3.90 1.57 2.45
N ALA A 14 3.46 2.62 1.77
CA ALA A 14 3.86 2.86 0.39
C ALA A 14 5.35 3.24 0.33
N GLY A 15 6.09 2.69 -0.63
CA GLY A 15 7.49 3.09 -0.87
C GLY A 15 7.62 4.52 -1.42
N ILE A 16 6.58 4.99 -2.11
CA ILE A 16 6.44 6.34 -2.66
C ILE A 16 4.97 6.74 -2.50
N ALA A 17 4.71 7.92 -1.97
CA ALA A 17 3.36 8.44 -1.79
C ALA A 17 3.15 9.68 -2.67
N ILE A 18 2.18 9.61 -3.57
CA ILE A 18 1.68 10.75 -4.34
C ILE A 18 0.38 11.20 -3.69
N LEU A 19 0.38 12.36 -3.03
CA LEU A 19 -0.72 12.85 -2.20
C LEU A 19 -1.36 14.11 -2.78
N SER A 20 -2.52 14.47 -2.23
CA SER A 20 -3.23 15.73 -2.53
C SER A 20 -3.39 15.98 -4.03
N CYS A 21 -3.99 15.02 -4.73
CA CYS A 21 -4.22 15.03 -6.18
C CYS A 21 -2.94 15.20 -7.02
N GLY A 22 -1.79 14.73 -6.52
CA GLY A 22 -0.51 14.78 -7.22
C GLY A 22 0.29 16.07 -7.03
N THR A 23 -0.07 16.88 -6.04
CA THR A 23 0.69 18.11 -5.71
C THR A 23 1.86 17.84 -4.77
N GLU A 24 1.92 16.67 -4.14
CA GLU A 24 2.99 16.31 -3.22
C GLU A 24 3.48 14.89 -3.49
N ILE A 25 4.81 14.71 -3.53
CA ILE A 25 5.47 13.41 -3.68
C ILE A 25 6.37 13.21 -2.46
N PHE A 26 6.28 12.04 -1.84
CA PHE A 26 7.09 11.65 -0.69
C PHE A 26 7.73 10.28 -0.91
N TYR A 27 8.94 10.09 -0.38
CA TYR A 27 9.73 8.87 -0.55
C TYR A 27 10.04 8.18 0.77
N GLY A 28 9.98 6.84 0.72
CA GLY A 28 10.48 5.96 1.76
C GLY A 28 9.73 6.06 3.09
N ASP A 29 10.29 5.39 4.08
CA ASP A 29 9.67 5.26 5.40
C ASP A 29 9.68 6.60 6.18
N THR A 30 10.61 7.49 5.84
CA THR A 30 10.74 8.84 6.42
C THR A 30 9.78 9.85 5.82
N MET A 31 9.02 9.49 4.76
CA MET A 31 8.15 10.41 4.02
C MET A 31 8.90 11.68 3.62
N THR A 32 10.08 11.52 3.03
CA THR A 32 10.91 12.65 2.59
C THR A 32 10.29 13.31 1.37
N LYS A 33 10.01 14.61 1.45
CA LYS A 33 9.34 15.38 0.41
C LYS A 33 10.24 15.57 -0.82
N ASP A 34 9.65 15.47 -2.02
CA ASP A 34 10.33 15.82 -3.27
C ASP A 34 10.31 17.34 -3.49
N HIS A 35 11.42 18.01 -3.20
CA HIS A 35 11.55 19.45 -3.45
C HIS A 35 11.63 19.79 -4.95
N GLY A 36 12.20 18.90 -5.78
CA GLY A 36 12.26 19.13 -7.22
C GLY A 36 10.88 19.14 -7.87
N TRP A 37 9.97 18.27 -7.39
CA TRP A 37 8.56 18.31 -7.81
C TRP A 37 7.86 19.62 -7.42
N ILE A 38 8.08 20.09 -6.19
CA ILE A 38 7.53 21.37 -5.71
C ILE A 38 7.99 22.53 -6.60
N ASP A 39 9.28 22.58 -6.93
CA ASP A 39 9.85 23.65 -7.76
C ASP A 39 9.24 23.66 -9.18
N ILE A 40 8.90 22.49 -9.72
CA ILE A 40 8.23 22.36 -11.01
C ILE A 40 6.81 22.93 -10.95
N ILE A 41 6.00 22.47 -10.00
CA ILE A 41 4.58 22.85 -9.92
C ILE A 41 4.36 24.27 -9.36
N SER A 42 5.38 24.88 -8.76
CA SER A 42 5.31 26.27 -8.28
C SER A 42 5.36 27.29 -9.42
N LYS A 43 5.82 26.90 -10.61
CA LYS A 43 5.92 27.81 -11.77
C LYS A 43 4.53 28.18 -12.27
N GLY A 44 4.24 29.49 -12.35
CA GLY A 44 2.94 29.99 -12.82
C GLY A 44 1.78 29.79 -11.83
N TRP A 45 2.08 29.37 -10.59
CA TRP A 45 1.09 29.20 -9.53
C TRP A 45 1.08 30.40 -8.59
N ASN A 46 -0.12 30.91 -8.27
CA ASN A 46 -0.33 31.89 -7.21
C ASN A 46 -1.60 31.55 -6.45
N ARG A 47 -1.43 30.95 -5.26
CA ARG A 47 -2.55 30.54 -4.40
C ARG A 47 -3.43 31.72 -3.98
N ALA A 48 -2.85 32.85 -3.62
CA ALA A 48 -3.61 34.02 -3.16
C ALA A 48 -4.54 34.57 -4.26
N ALA A 49 -4.07 34.55 -5.51
CA ALA A 49 -4.90 34.95 -6.65
C ALA A 49 -6.06 33.97 -6.91
N VAL A 50 -5.88 32.68 -6.63
CA VAL A 50 -6.97 31.69 -6.68
C VAL A 50 -8.01 31.96 -5.59
N GLU A 51 -7.55 32.23 -4.35
CA GLU A 51 -8.43 32.53 -3.21
C GLU A 51 -9.21 33.83 -3.44
N GLU A 52 -8.58 34.88 -3.99
CA GLU A 52 -9.24 36.14 -4.36
C GLU A 52 -10.38 35.93 -5.35
N VAL A 53 -10.14 35.19 -6.44
CA VAL A 53 -11.18 34.88 -7.44
C VAL A 53 -12.29 34.01 -6.84
N ALA A 54 -11.94 33.08 -5.95
CA ALA A 54 -12.91 32.22 -5.29
C ALA A 54 -13.82 33.01 -4.34
N GLU A 55 -13.28 34.01 -3.63
CA GLU A 55 -14.03 34.94 -2.79
C GLU A 55 -14.97 35.82 -3.63
N GLU A 56 -14.50 36.39 -4.75
CA GLU A 56 -15.35 37.14 -5.69
C GLU A 56 -16.56 36.33 -6.18
N MET A 57 -16.36 35.02 -6.35
CA MET A 57 -17.39 34.08 -6.81
C MET A 57 -18.21 33.46 -5.66
N ASN A 58 -17.93 33.79 -4.40
CA ASN A 58 -18.53 33.19 -3.21
C ASN A 58 -18.47 31.64 -3.20
N LEU A 59 -17.34 31.07 -3.63
CA LEU A 59 -17.16 29.61 -3.61
C LEU A 59 -17.03 29.09 -2.17
N LYS A 60 -17.66 27.95 -1.91
CA LYS A 60 -17.59 27.29 -0.61
C LYS A 60 -16.34 26.43 -0.53
N TYR A 61 -15.39 26.81 0.32
CA TYR A 61 -14.19 26.00 0.60
C TYR A 61 -14.53 24.63 1.21
N GLN A 62 -13.72 23.63 0.88
CA GLN A 62 -13.61 22.41 1.67
C GLN A 62 -12.87 22.68 2.98
N CYS A 63 -12.87 21.73 3.90
CA CYS A 63 -12.19 21.86 5.19
C CYS A 63 -10.68 22.12 5.05
N ASP A 64 -10.08 22.70 6.09
CA ASP A 64 -8.66 23.10 6.09
C ASP A 64 -7.71 21.93 5.77
N SER A 65 -8.07 20.70 6.16
CA SER A 65 -7.29 19.50 5.88
C SER A 65 -7.21 19.14 4.40
N GLU A 66 -8.05 19.72 3.53
CA GLU A 66 -8.00 19.53 2.07
C GLU A 66 -7.22 20.61 1.33
N GLN A 67 -6.91 21.73 1.99
CA GLN A 67 -6.16 22.83 1.39
C GLN A 67 -4.64 22.55 1.44
N ARG A 68 -3.90 22.80 0.36
CA ARG A 68 -2.43 22.65 0.30
C ARG A 68 -1.76 23.81 -0.42
N PRO A 69 -0.45 24.04 -0.24
CA PRO A 69 0.24 25.15 -0.91
C PRO A 69 -0.02 25.24 -2.42
N HIS A 70 -0.20 24.09 -3.10
CA HIS A 70 -0.47 23.98 -4.53
C HIS A 70 -1.85 23.36 -4.86
N LYS A 71 -2.82 23.41 -3.93
CA LYS A 71 -4.19 22.93 -4.11
C LYS A 71 -5.16 23.80 -3.33
N VAL A 72 -6.15 24.36 -4.00
CA VAL A 72 -7.30 25.03 -3.36
C VAL A 72 -8.57 24.28 -3.72
N SER A 73 -9.35 23.89 -2.72
CA SER A 73 -10.48 22.98 -2.89
C SER A 73 -11.80 23.59 -2.45
N PHE A 74 -12.82 23.34 -3.26
CA PHE A 74 -14.18 23.86 -3.09
C PHE A 74 -15.21 22.74 -3.18
N HIS A 75 -16.40 23.01 -2.67
CA HIS A 75 -17.60 22.23 -2.93
C HIS A 75 -18.46 22.97 -3.96
N VAL A 76 -18.69 22.32 -5.10
CA VAL A 76 -19.54 22.79 -6.19
C VAL A 76 -20.45 21.64 -6.60
N ARG A 77 -21.77 21.81 -6.48
CA ARG A 77 -22.72 20.74 -6.84
C ARG A 77 -22.73 20.51 -8.35
N LYS A 78 -23.06 19.28 -8.76
CA LYS A 78 -23.07 18.86 -10.18
C LYS A 78 -23.87 19.81 -11.08
N GLU A 79 -25.02 20.29 -10.62
CA GLU A 79 -25.89 21.20 -11.38
C GLU A 79 -25.27 22.59 -11.56
N GLU A 80 -24.51 23.05 -10.57
CA GLU A 80 -23.83 24.35 -10.55
C GLU A 80 -22.52 24.31 -11.35
N SER A 81 -21.86 23.13 -11.39
CA SER A 81 -20.53 22.94 -11.99
C SER A 81 -20.43 23.40 -13.45
N VAL A 82 -21.51 23.21 -14.23
CA VAL A 82 -21.60 23.55 -15.65
C VAL A 82 -21.38 25.04 -15.91
N HIS A 83 -21.74 25.91 -14.96
CA HIS A 83 -21.56 27.35 -15.06
C HIS A 83 -20.37 27.85 -14.23
N THR A 84 -20.18 27.29 -13.04
CA THR A 84 -19.14 27.72 -12.10
C THR A 84 -17.74 27.42 -12.62
N MET A 85 -17.49 26.21 -13.15
CA MET A 85 -16.14 25.82 -13.58
C MET A 85 -15.62 26.63 -14.77
N PRO A 86 -16.39 26.85 -15.87
CA PRO A 86 -15.92 27.70 -16.97
C PRO A 86 -15.65 29.14 -16.53
N THR A 87 -16.50 29.69 -15.67
CA THR A 87 -16.36 31.07 -15.16
C THR A 87 -15.12 31.21 -14.28
N LEU A 88 -14.90 30.26 -13.36
CA LEU A 88 -13.72 30.21 -12.51
C LEU A 88 -12.45 30.10 -13.35
N LEU A 89 -12.42 29.16 -14.31
CA LEU A 89 -11.28 28.96 -15.19
C LEU A 89 -10.96 30.24 -15.98
N ALA A 90 -11.95 30.91 -16.56
CA ALA A 90 -11.76 32.15 -17.31
C ALA A 90 -11.14 33.25 -16.45
N LYS A 91 -11.70 33.52 -15.25
CA LYS A 91 -11.19 34.53 -14.31
C LYS A 91 -9.74 34.24 -13.87
N LEU A 92 -9.41 32.97 -13.61
CA LEU A 92 -8.06 32.57 -13.21
C LEU A 92 -7.05 32.74 -14.36
N LEU A 93 -7.46 32.42 -15.60
CA LEU A 93 -6.63 32.64 -16.79
C LEU A 93 -6.42 34.14 -17.09
N GLU A 94 -7.42 34.99 -16.87
CA GLU A 94 -7.29 36.45 -16.98
C GLU A 94 -6.26 37.03 -15.99
N LYS A 95 -6.09 36.39 -14.82
CA LYS A 95 -5.03 36.73 -13.86
C LYS A 95 -3.65 36.16 -14.24
N GLY A 96 -3.51 35.53 -15.41
CA GLY A 96 -2.25 35.00 -15.92
C GLY A 96 -1.77 33.73 -15.22
N LEU A 97 -2.67 33.00 -14.55
CA LEU A 97 -2.33 31.77 -13.84
C LEU A 97 -2.31 30.56 -14.78
N ASP A 98 -1.31 29.68 -14.62
CA ASP A 98 -1.26 28.40 -15.34
C ASP A 98 -1.83 27.28 -14.47
N ILE A 99 -3.15 27.13 -14.53
CA ILE A 99 -3.93 26.25 -13.64
C ILE A 99 -4.77 25.25 -14.40
N LYS A 100 -5.26 24.24 -13.70
CA LYS A 100 -6.32 23.35 -14.16
C LYS A 100 -7.33 23.09 -13.04
N LEU A 101 -8.51 22.66 -13.44
CA LEU A 101 -9.59 22.26 -12.55
C LEU A 101 -9.72 20.73 -12.58
N ILE A 102 -9.81 20.11 -11.41
CA ILE A 102 -10.16 18.70 -11.26
C ILE A 102 -11.50 18.63 -10.54
N TYR A 103 -12.48 18.03 -11.17
CA TYR A 103 -13.80 17.81 -10.58
C TYR A 103 -14.02 16.32 -10.34
N SER A 104 -14.49 15.96 -9.15
CA SER A 104 -14.70 14.57 -8.77
C SER A 104 -15.85 14.41 -7.77
N GLY A 105 -16.46 13.23 -7.74
CA GLY A 105 -17.49 12.91 -6.75
C GLY A 105 -18.78 13.69 -6.87
N GLY A 106 -19.00 14.42 -7.97
CA GLY A 106 -20.19 15.25 -8.14
C GLY A 106 -20.30 16.43 -7.15
N LEU A 107 -19.20 16.76 -6.46
CA LEU A 107 -19.15 17.80 -5.44
C LEU A 107 -17.79 18.50 -5.34
N ASP A 108 -16.69 17.75 -5.45
CA ASP A 108 -15.37 18.26 -5.09
C ASP A 108 -14.69 18.88 -6.31
N LEU A 109 -14.31 20.16 -6.18
CA LEU A 109 -13.60 20.93 -7.19
C LEU A 109 -12.24 21.37 -6.65
N ASP A 110 -11.16 20.89 -7.27
CA ASP A 110 -9.79 21.25 -6.96
C ASP A 110 -9.20 22.17 -8.03
N VAL A 111 -8.63 23.30 -7.61
CA VAL A 111 -7.79 24.17 -8.44
C VAL A 111 -6.33 23.85 -8.15
N LEU A 112 -5.61 23.40 -9.19
CA LEU A 112 -4.21 23.01 -9.12
C LEU A 112 -3.38 23.75 -10.18
N PRO A 113 -2.05 23.85 -10.01
CA PRO A 113 -1.15 24.19 -11.12
C PRO A 113 -1.38 23.24 -12.31
N ARG A 114 -1.27 23.74 -13.54
CA ARG A 114 -1.44 22.93 -14.76
C ARG A 114 -0.47 21.75 -14.80
N ALA A 115 0.76 21.96 -14.33
CA ALA A 115 1.82 20.96 -14.27
C ALA A 115 1.61 19.90 -13.16
N ALA A 116 0.71 20.12 -12.19
CA ALA A 116 0.41 19.16 -11.12
C ALA A 116 -0.57 18.08 -11.60
N GLY A 117 -1.16 17.27 -10.71
CA GLY A 117 -2.11 16.20 -11.05
C GLY A 117 -1.52 14.81 -10.91
N LYS A 118 -2.35 13.79 -10.63
CA LYS A 118 -1.90 12.41 -10.44
C LYS A 118 -1.12 11.87 -11.66
N GLY A 119 -1.60 12.13 -12.87
CA GLY A 119 -0.92 11.71 -14.10
C GLY A 119 0.43 12.42 -14.31
N GLN A 120 0.50 13.73 -14.05
CA GLN A 120 1.78 14.46 -14.19
C GLN A 120 2.80 14.07 -13.12
N ALA A 121 2.36 13.87 -11.87
CA ALA A 121 3.21 13.36 -10.80
C ALA A 121 3.76 11.96 -11.15
N LEU A 122 2.93 11.09 -11.74
CA LEU A 122 3.37 9.78 -12.22
C LEU A 122 4.39 9.89 -13.37
N ARG A 123 4.15 10.77 -14.36
CA ARG A 123 5.12 11.01 -15.46
C ARG A 123 6.46 11.47 -14.92
N TYR A 124 6.46 12.46 -14.02
CA TYR A 124 7.65 12.94 -13.35
C TYR A 124 8.38 11.81 -12.62
N LEU A 125 7.65 11.00 -11.86
CA LEU A 125 8.22 9.88 -11.11
C LEU A 125 8.85 8.83 -12.03
N LEU A 126 8.17 8.43 -13.11
CA LEU A 126 8.69 7.45 -14.06
C LEU A 126 9.94 7.96 -14.77
N GLN A 127 9.98 9.24 -15.14
CA GLN A 127 11.18 9.87 -15.72
C GLN A 127 12.35 9.90 -14.74
N LYS A 128 12.09 10.26 -13.47
CA LYS A 128 13.11 10.26 -12.42
C LYS A 128 13.66 8.86 -12.15
N LEU A 129 12.78 7.87 -12.01
CA LEU A 129 13.19 6.47 -11.85
C LEU A 129 14.00 5.98 -13.05
N LYS A 130 13.64 6.37 -14.27
CA LYS A 130 14.42 6.08 -15.47
C LYS A 130 15.81 6.70 -15.43
N ALA A 131 15.93 7.96 -15.03
CA ALA A 131 17.23 8.64 -14.88
C ALA A 131 18.11 7.98 -13.81
N GLU A 132 17.51 7.39 -12.77
CA GLU A 132 18.19 6.63 -11.72
C GLU A 132 18.51 5.17 -12.11
N GLY A 133 18.16 4.73 -13.33
CA GLY A 133 18.35 3.34 -13.76
C GLY A 133 17.38 2.33 -13.12
N ARG A 134 16.26 2.82 -12.57
CA ARG A 134 15.25 2.07 -11.82
C ARG A 134 13.90 2.00 -12.56
N VAL A 135 13.94 1.80 -13.87
CA VAL A 135 12.73 1.73 -14.71
C VAL A 135 11.84 0.57 -14.25
N PRO A 136 10.56 0.82 -13.89
CA PRO A 136 9.62 -0.26 -13.61
C PRO A 136 9.44 -1.16 -14.83
N GLN A 137 9.41 -2.47 -14.61
CA GLN A 137 9.15 -3.42 -15.70
C GLN A 137 7.73 -3.27 -16.25
N GLN A 138 6.76 -3.04 -15.36
CA GLN A 138 5.35 -2.82 -15.66
C GLN A 138 4.81 -1.78 -14.68
N THR A 139 3.82 -1.00 -15.13
CA THR A 139 3.13 0.00 -14.31
C THR A 139 1.63 -0.24 -14.42
N LEU A 140 0.97 -0.53 -13.30
CA LEU A 140 -0.48 -0.60 -13.20
C LEU A 140 -1.00 0.64 -12.48
N VAL A 141 -1.90 1.39 -13.11
CA VAL A 141 -2.64 2.49 -12.48
C VAL A 141 -4.05 2.03 -12.14
N CYS A 142 -4.56 2.42 -10.98
CA CYS A 142 -5.87 2.03 -10.49
C CYS A 142 -6.65 3.30 -10.15
N GLY A 143 -7.87 3.44 -10.67
CA GLY A 143 -8.68 4.65 -10.46
C GLY A 143 -10.16 4.35 -10.25
N ASP A 144 -10.81 5.22 -9.49
CA ASP A 144 -12.25 5.14 -9.20
C ASP A 144 -12.98 6.46 -9.51
N SER A 145 -12.29 7.59 -9.68
CA SER A 145 -12.96 8.89 -9.82
C SER A 145 -12.32 9.82 -10.84
N GLY A 146 -12.93 11.00 -11.04
CA GLY A 146 -12.46 12.00 -12.02
C GLY A 146 -11.02 12.47 -11.81
N ASN A 147 -10.51 12.45 -10.57
CA ASN A 147 -9.14 12.85 -10.29
C ASN A 147 -8.08 11.82 -10.75
N ASP A 148 -8.52 10.61 -11.14
CA ASP A 148 -7.66 9.53 -11.64
C ASP A 148 -7.53 9.51 -13.16
N GLN A 149 -8.38 10.24 -13.89
CA GLN A 149 -8.46 10.21 -15.37
C GLN A 149 -7.08 10.36 -16.03
N GLU A 150 -6.26 11.29 -15.53
CA GLU A 150 -4.93 11.57 -16.12
C GLU A 150 -3.94 10.41 -15.97
N LEU A 151 -4.13 9.49 -15.01
CA LEU A 151 -3.26 8.33 -14.82
C LEU A 151 -3.30 7.41 -16.05
N PHE A 152 -4.48 7.22 -16.62
CA PHE A 152 -4.73 6.33 -17.75
C PHE A 152 -4.19 6.86 -19.09
N SER A 153 -3.79 8.14 -19.13
CA SER A 153 -3.14 8.77 -20.29
C SER A 153 -1.61 8.83 -20.18
N VAL A 154 -1.02 8.21 -19.15
CA VAL A 154 0.44 8.11 -19.00
C VAL A 154 0.98 7.01 -19.91
N ASP A 155 2.08 7.27 -20.60
CA ASP A 155 2.66 6.29 -21.52
C ASP A 155 3.15 5.02 -20.80
N ASN A 156 2.98 3.87 -21.45
CA ASN A 156 3.46 2.56 -20.97
C ASN A 156 2.87 2.13 -19.61
N VAL A 157 1.60 2.49 -19.35
CA VAL A 157 0.86 1.98 -18.19
C VAL A 157 -0.25 1.04 -18.65
N CYS A 158 -0.52 0.01 -17.85
CA CYS A 158 -1.80 -0.67 -17.83
C CYS A 158 -2.69 0.04 -16.81
N GLY A 159 -3.99 0.16 -17.08
CA GLY A 159 -4.94 0.84 -16.21
C GLY A 159 -6.07 -0.08 -15.79
N VAL A 160 -6.59 0.11 -14.58
CA VAL A 160 -7.85 -0.47 -14.13
C VAL A 160 -8.80 0.58 -13.61
N ILE A 161 -10.03 0.54 -14.14
CA ILE A 161 -11.20 1.22 -13.57
C ILE A 161 -11.94 0.19 -12.73
N VAL A 162 -12.01 0.40 -11.41
CA VAL A 162 -12.68 -0.54 -10.48
C VAL A 162 -14.20 -0.49 -10.64
N ALA A 163 -14.91 -1.57 -10.31
CA ALA A 163 -16.35 -1.65 -10.56
C ALA A 163 -17.19 -0.61 -9.81
N ASN A 164 -16.71 -0.14 -8.65
CA ASN A 164 -17.32 0.95 -7.89
C ASN A 164 -16.85 2.35 -8.33
N ALA A 165 -16.34 2.49 -9.55
CA ALA A 165 -15.94 3.79 -10.10
C ALA A 165 -17.16 4.72 -10.27
N LYS A 166 -16.89 6.02 -10.12
CA LYS A 166 -17.88 7.09 -10.24
C LYS A 166 -18.18 7.40 -11.70
N ASP A 167 -19.40 7.90 -11.94
CA ASP A 167 -19.93 8.20 -13.28
C ASP A 167 -18.98 9.05 -14.13
N GLU A 168 -18.28 10.02 -13.54
CA GLU A 168 -17.40 10.91 -14.30
C GLU A 168 -16.18 10.18 -14.90
N LEU A 169 -15.68 9.13 -14.26
CA LEU A 169 -14.58 8.33 -14.79
C LEU A 169 -15.09 7.34 -15.86
N LEU A 170 -16.27 6.75 -15.64
CA LEU A 170 -16.91 5.86 -16.60
C LEU A 170 -17.29 6.58 -17.89
N GLN A 171 -17.87 7.79 -17.78
CA GLN A 171 -18.22 8.62 -18.92
C GLN A 171 -16.97 9.05 -19.68
N TRP A 172 -15.93 9.51 -18.97
CA TRP A 172 -14.64 9.84 -19.58
C TRP A 172 -14.07 8.65 -20.37
N HIS A 173 -14.12 7.44 -19.79
CA HIS A 173 -13.67 6.23 -20.48
C HIS A 173 -14.53 5.91 -21.70
N ALA A 174 -15.86 6.06 -21.63
CA ALA A 174 -16.77 5.86 -22.76
C ALA A 174 -16.48 6.83 -23.91
N ASP A 175 -16.23 8.10 -23.60
CA ASP A 175 -16.01 9.19 -24.55
C ASP A 175 -14.64 9.13 -25.26
N GLN A 176 -13.68 8.38 -24.71
CA GLN A 176 -12.39 8.21 -25.36
C GLN A 176 -12.55 7.56 -26.75
N VAL A 177 -11.77 8.04 -27.71
CA VAL A 177 -11.70 7.51 -29.08
C VAL A 177 -10.34 6.86 -29.29
N GLY A 178 -10.31 5.69 -29.94
CA GLY A 178 -9.08 4.97 -30.25
C GLY A 178 -8.94 3.65 -29.49
N ASP A 179 -7.72 3.12 -29.45
CA ASP A 179 -7.39 1.89 -28.72
C ASP A 179 -7.42 2.13 -27.21
N LYS A 180 -8.11 1.25 -26.49
CA LYS A 180 -8.26 1.24 -25.03
C LYS A 180 -7.81 -0.08 -24.42
N SER A 181 -7.09 -0.91 -25.17
CA SER A 181 -6.65 -2.24 -24.75
C SER A 181 -5.76 -2.23 -23.50
N HIS A 182 -5.13 -1.09 -23.20
CA HIS A 182 -4.35 -0.88 -21.97
C HIS A 182 -5.21 -0.59 -20.74
N ILE A 183 -6.52 -0.35 -20.88
CA ILE A 183 -7.45 -0.06 -19.78
C ILE A 183 -8.42 -1.24 -19.62
N PHE A 184 -8.38 -1.86 -18.44
CA PHE A 184 -9.32 -2.90 -18.03
C PHE A 184 -10.42 -2.29 -17.15
N VAL A 185 -11.69 -2.56 -17.48
CA VAL A 185 -12.83 -2.23 -16.62
C VAL A 185 -13.16 -3.47 -15.80
N ALA A 186 -12.87 -3.41 -14.50
CA ALA A 186 -13.05 -4.53 -13.58
C ALA A 186 -14.53 -4.78 -13.29
N THR A 187 -14.85 -6.03 -12.97
CA THR A 187 -16.17 -6.43 -12.47
C THR A 187 -16.21 -6.41 -10.94
N GLU A 188 -15.05 -6.45 -10.29
CA GLU A 188 -14.91 -6.41 -8.84
C GLU A 188 -14.63 -5.00 -8.28
N ASN A 189 -15.10 -4.77 -7.06
CA ASN A 189 -14.94 -3.49 -6.35
C ASN A 189 -13.57 -3.37 -5.68
N CYS A 190 -13.10 -2.13 -5.52
CA CYS A 190 -11.94 -1.78 -4.68
C CYS A 190 -10.69 -2.64 -4.98
N ALA A 191 -10.03 -3.17 -3.93
CA ALA A 191 -8.81 -3.97 -4.07
C ALA A 191 -9.01 -5.28 -4.85
N ALA A 192 -10.22 -5.85 -4.87
CA ALA A 192 -10.51 -7.04 -5.65
C ALA A 192 -10.45 -6.74 -7.16
N GLY A 193 -10.91 -5.57 -7.59
CA GLY A 193 -10.76 -5.11 -8.99
C GLY A 193 -9.30 -4.89 -9.39
N ILE A 194 -8.44 -4.45 -8.46
CA ILE A 194 -6.99 -4.35 -8.70
C ILE A 194 -6.40 -5.75 -8.97
N ILE A 195 -6.76 -6.74 -8.15
CA ILE A 195 -6.32 -8.13 -8.32
C ILE A 195 -6.84 -8.72 -9.65
N GLU A 196 -8.09 -8.42 -10.01
CA GLU A 196 -8.68 -8.82 -11.29
C GLU A 196 -7.88 -8.28 -12.49
N ALA A 197 -7.51 -7.00 -12.45
CA ALA A 197 -6.66 -6.40 -13.48
C ALA A 197 -5.26 -6.98 -13.52
N MET A 198 -4.66 -7.28 -12.37
CA MET A 198 -3.38 -7.98 -12.31
C MET A 198 -3.45 -9.34 -13.00
N LYS A 199 -4.55 -10.09 -12.85
CA LYS A 199 -4.78 -11.33 -13.61
C LYS A 199 -4.92 -11.07 -15.11
N HIS A 200 -5.72 -10.06 -15.48
CA HIS A 200 -5.96 -9.70 -16.88
C HIS A 200 -4.67 -9.35 -17.64
N PHE A 201 -3.79 -8.56 -17.02
CA PHE A 201 -2.51 -8.12 -17.61
C PHE A 201 -1.34 -9.08 -17.33
N GLY A 202 -1.55 -10.20 -16.63
CA GLY A 202 -0.50 -11.17 -16.30
C GLY A 202 0.57 -10.66 -15.32
N LEU A 203 0.19 -9.77 -14.39
CA LEU A 203 1.07 -9.20 -13.37
C LEU A 203 1.16 -10.11 -12.14
N GLU A 204 2.27 -10.81 -11.93
CA GLU A 204 2.45 -11.70 -10.77
C GLU A 204 3.10 -11.01 -9.56
N PRO A 205 2.71 -11.35 -8.32
CA PRO A 205 1.63 -12.27 -7.95
C PRO A 205 0.24 -11.62 -8.10
N ASN A 206 -0.69 -12.29 -8.81
CA ASN A 206 -2.06 -11.79 -9.03
C ASN A 206 -3.12 -12.45 -8.13
N VAL A 207 -2.71 -12.99 -6.99
CA VAL A 207 -3.62 -13.55 -5.98
C VAL A 207 -3.16 -13.07 -4.62
N SER A 208 -4.09 -12.60 -3.80
CA SER A 208 -3.82 -12.21 -2.43
C SER A 208 -3.18 -13.38 -1.66
N PRO A 209 -2.12 -13.16 -0.88
CA PRO A 209 -1.60 -14.18 0.04
C PRO A 209 -2.67 -14.73 0.99
N ARG A 210 -3.71 -13.96 1.31
CA ARG A 210 -4.83 -14.38 2.17
C ARG A 210 -5.80 -15.36 1.49
N ASP A 211 -5.88 -15.32 0.16
CA ASP A 211 -6.76 -16.19 -0.63
C ASP A 211 -6.04 -17.48 -1.07
N ARG A 212 -4.74 -17.60 -0.76
CA ARG A 212 -3.94 -18.79 -1.05
C ARG A 212 -3.93 -19.72 0.16
N THR A 213 -4.05 -21.02 -0.10
CA THR A 213 -3.71 -22.03 0.90
C THR A 213 -2.21 -21.96 1.15
N VAL A 214 -1.82 -21.65 2.39
CA VAL A 214 -0.40 -21.65 2.79
C VAL A 214 0.15 -23.08 2.64
N PRO A 215 1.24 -23.28 1.89
CA PRO A 215 1.85 -24.61 1.77
C PRO A 215 2.31 -25.14 3.13
N LEU A 216 1.79 -26.30 3.52
CA LEU A 216 2.12 -26.95 4.80
C LEU A 216 3.34 -27.86 4.69
N SER A 217 3.64 -28.35 3.49
CA SER A 217 4.76 -29.27 3.21
C SER A 217 5.33 -29.03 1.81
N VAL A 218 6.50 -29.64 1.54
CA VAL A 218 7.25 -29.49 0.28
C VAL A 218 6.68 -30.38 -0.85
N HIS A 219 5.60 -31.14 -0.59
CA HIS A 219 5.39 -32.45 -1.19
C HIS A 219 5.11 -32.56 -2.70
N ASP A 220 5.04 -31.48 -3.50
CA ASP A 220 4.71 -31.63 -4.94
C ASP A 220 5.38 -30.69 -5.95
N LYS A 221 6.39 -29.86 -5.60
CA LYS A 221 7.07 -28.99 -6.60
C LYS A 221 8.56 -28.81 -6.34
N LEU A 222 9.30 -28.48 -7.40
CA LEU A 222 10.64 -27.88 -7.31
C LEU A 222 10.61 -26.78 -6.25
N VAL A 223 11.30 -26.99 -5.13
CA VAL A 223 11.50 -25.94 -4.12
C VAL A 223 12.15 -24.76 -4.84
N PRO A 224 11.50 -23.58 -4.87
CA PRO A 224 12.10 -22.42 -5.49
C PRO A 224 13.45 -22.16 -4.81
N LYS A 225 14.49 -21.85 -5.60
CA LYS A 225 15.77 -21.43 -5.03
C LYS A 225 15.49 -20.22 -4.13
N ALA A 226 16.03 -20.24 -2.91
CA ALA A 226 15.91 -19.13 -1.98
C ALA A 226 16.37 -17.83 -2.66
N ASP A 227 15.49 -16.83 -2.66
CA ASP A 227 15.73 -15.48 -3.15
C ASP A 227 15.09 -14.45 -2.21
N ALA A 228 15.29 -13.17 -2.51
CA ALA A 228 14.73 -12.08 -1.71
C ALA A 228 13.19 -12.13 -1.63
N GLY A 229 12.53 -12.58 -2.69
CA GLY A 229 11.08 -12.74 -2.77
C GLY A 229 10.58 -13.93 -1.96
N ALA A 230 11.30 -15.06 -1.97
CA ALA A 230 11.04 -16.23 -1.15
C ALA A 230 11.13 -15.90 0.34
N ALA A 231 12.14 -15.13 0.73
CA ALA A 231 12.31 -14.64 2.09
C ALA A 231 11.14 -13.76 2.54
N ALA A 232 10.66 -12.85 1.68
CA ALA A 232 9.50 -12.02 1.97
C ALA A 232 8.20 -12.85 2.04
N ARG A 233 8.01 -13.81 1.12
CA ARG A 233 6.87 -14.73 1.12
C ARG A 233 6.83 -15.58 2.39
N GLU A 234 7.97 -16.10 2.84
CA GLU A 234 8.05 -16.90 4.07
C GLU A 234 7.57 -16.12 5.29
N VAL A 235 7.96 -14.84 5.42
CA VAL A 235 7.46 -13.97 6.49
C VAL A 235 5.95 -13.83 6.44
N VAL A 236 5.39 -13.50 5.26
CA VAL A 236 3.95 -13.29 5.09
C VAL A 236 3.17 -14.57 5.37
N GLU A 237 3.59 -15.69 4.81
CA GLU A 237 2.95 -17.00 4.99
C GLU A 237 3.01 -17.47 6.45
N TYR A 238 4.13 -17.27 7.14
CA TYR A 238 4.27 -17.61 8.56
C TYR A 238 3.29 -16.84 9.44
N LEU A 239 3.15 -15.52 9.22
CA LEU A 239 2.21 -14.69 9.96
C LEU A 239 0.75 -15.05 9.66
N LEU A 240 0.41 -15.31 8.38
CA LEU A 240 -0.93 -15.72 7.99
C LEU A 240 -1.32 -17.08 8.59
N LEU A 241 -0.39 -18.05 8.59
CA LEU A 241 -0.62 -19.35 9.18
C LEU A 241 -0.82 -19.25 10.71
N THR A 242 -0.05 -18.38 11.37
CA THR A 242 -0.21 -18.09 12.80
C THR A 242 -1.57 -17.45 13.09
N GLU A 243 -1.98 -16.45 12.29
CA GLU A 243 -3.30 -15.81 12.39
C GLU A 243 -4.44 -16.84 12.23
N GLN A 244 -4.38 -17.66 11.18
CA GLN A 244 -5.38 -18.68 10.90
C GLN A 244 -5.46 -19.73 12.01
N TRP A 245 -4.32 -20.15 12.58
CA TRP A 245 -4.27 -21.08 13.72
C TRP A 245 -4.95 -20.49 14.97
N LEU A 246 -4.61 -19.25 15.32
CA LEU A 246 -5.16 -18.56 16.48
C LEU A 246 -6.67 -18.30 16.34
N ARG A 247 -7.15 -17.99 15.14
CA ARG A 247 -8.58 -17.86 14.83
C ARG A 247 -9.30 -19.20 14.75
N GLY A 248 -8.56 -20.28 14.52
CA GLY A 248 -9.10 -21.61 14.28
C GLY A 248 -9.81 -21.73 12.93
N ASP A 249 -9.35 -20.97 11.94
CA ASP A 249 -9.87 -20.93 10.55
C ASP A 249 -9.30 -22.08 9.70
N ILE A 250 -8.27 -22.77 10.21
CA ILE A 250 -7.65 -23.97 9.64
C ILE A 250 -7.77 -25.15 10.61
N SER A 251 -7.66 -26.37 10.10
CA SER A 251 -7.74 -27.57 10.95
C SER A 251 -6.59 -27.65 11.95
N ALA A 252 -6.90 -28.06 13.18
CA ALA A 252 -5.90 -28.38 14.20
C ALA A 252 -5.19 -29.70 13.85
N SER A 253 -4.32 -29.67 12.83
CA SER A 253 -3.59 -30.84 12.35
C SER A 253 -2.12 -30.79 12.77
N GLU A 254 -1.54 -31.97 12.93
CA GLU A 254 -0.08 -32.12 13.11
C GLU A 254 0.70 -31.54 11.94
N GLU A 255 0.15 -31.51 10.72
CA GLU A 255 0.82 -30.95 9.55
C GLU A 255 0.97 -29.42 9.65
N VAL A 256 -0.07 -28.71 10.09
CA VAL A 256 -0.01 -27.26 10.33
C VAL A 256 0.97 -26.94 11.45
N PHE A 257 0.89 -27.69 12.55
CA PHE A 257 1.79 -27.49 13.68
C PHE A 257 3.24 -27.80 13.28
N ARG A 258 3.46 -28.83 12.47
CA ARG A 258 4.75 -29.17 11.86
C ARG A 258 5.27 -28.01 10.99
N ARG A 259 4.43 -27.37 10.16
CA ARG A 259 4.84 -26.22 9.36
C ARG A 259 5.33 -25.04 10.21
N LEU A 260 4.63 -24.74 11.30
CA LEU A 260 5.02 -23.68 12.24
C LEU A 260 6.30 -24.04 13.01
N LYS A 261 6.40 -25.28 13.50
CA LYS A 261 7.53 -25.74 14.33
C LYS A 261 8.81 -25.98 13.53
N PHE A 262 8.72 -26.70 12.42
CA PHE A 262 9.89 -27.06 11.65
C PHE A 262 10.40 -25.91 10.78
N GLY A 263 9.61 -24.86 10.51
CA GLY A 263 10.12 -23.63 9.90
C GLY A 263 11.28 -23.00 10.66
N LEU A 264 11.56 -23.41 11.90
CA LEU A 264 12.67 -22.96 12.73
C LEU A 264 13.86 -23.93 12.63
N ALA A 265 15.07 -23.41 12.41
CA ALA A 265 16.30 -24.18 12.56
C ALA A 265 16.41 -24.79 13.97
N LYS A 266 17.06 -25.95 14.12
CA LYS A 266 17.18 -26.66 15.41
C LYS A 266 17.84 -25.82 16.50
N ASP A 267 18.82 -25.00 16.12
CA ASP A 267 19.58 -24.09 16.98
C ASP A 267 19.10 -22.63 16.81
N SER A 268 17.83 -22.44 16.46
CA SER A 268 17.26 -21.11 16.37
C SER A 268 17.17 -20.42 17.72
N SER A 269 17.36 -19.11 17.73
CA SER A 269 17.25 -18.28 18.93
C SER A 269 16.49 -17.01 18.64
N ARG A 270 15.82 -16.49 19.67
CA ARG A 270 15.11 -15.22 19.59
C ARG A 270 15.46 -14.32 20.76
N VAL A 271 15.75 -13.07 20.45
CA VAL A 271 15.67 -11.95 21.40
C VAL A 271 14.29 -11.36 21.23
N CYS A 272 13.39 -11.62 22.18
CA CYS A 272 12.01 -11.13 22.08
C CYS A 272 11.93 -9.64 22.44
N ALA A 273 10.80 -9.00 22.11
CA ALA A 273 10.59 -7.56 22.35
C ALA A 273 10.69 -7.13 23.83
N TRP A 274 10.69 -8.08 24.76
CA TRP A 274 10.88 -7.86 26.21
C TRP A 274 12.35 -7.85 26.65
N GLY A 275 13.30 -8.03 25.72
CA GLY A 275 14.74 -8.02 26.01
C GLY A 275 15.27 -9.33 26.59
N THR A 276 14.48 -10.41 26.56
CA THR A 276 14.93 -11.75 26.99
C THR A 276 15.26 -12.63 25.79
N ILE A 277 16.25 -13.50 25.95
CA ILE A 277 16.56 -14.53 24.96
C ILE A 277 15.73 -15.77 25.26
N ASP A 278 14.97 -16.26 24.28
CA ASP A 278 14.21 -17.49 24.37
C ASP A 278 14.40 -18.38 23.14
N SER A 279 13.76 -19.56 23.19
CA SER A 279 13.74 -20.50 22.08
C SER A 279 12.43 -20.35 21.31
N PRO A 280 12.48 -20.01 20.01
CA PRO A 280 11.29 -19.97 19.14
C PRO A 280 10.50 -21.28 19.16
N HIS A 281 11.18 -22.42 19.35
CA HIS A 281 10.52 -23.73 19.48
C HIS A 281 9.57 -23.80 20.68
N LYS A 282 9.95 -23.22 21.82
CA LYS A 282 9.09 -23.17 23.02
C LYS A 282 7.89 -22.26 22.82
N GLU A 283 8.05 -21.17 22.07
CA GLU A 283 6.94 -20.29 21.71
C GLU A 283 5.93 -21.03 20.84
N ILE A 284 6.39 -21.75 19.81
CA ILE A 284 5.52 -22.57 18.98
C ILE A 284 4.82 -23.66 19.80
N GLU A 285 5.51 -24.32 20.73
CA GLU A 285 4.87 -25.26 21.66
C GLU A 285 3.75 -24.62 22.48
N ASN A 286 3.95 -23.39 22.98
CA ASN A 286 2.90 -22.63 23.66
C ASN A 286 1.77 -22.20 22.70
N LEU A 287 2.07 -21.96 21.42
CA LEU A 287 1.09 -21.64 20.39
C LEU A 287 0.15 -22.82 20.11
N GLN A 288 0.63 -24.06 20.26
CA GLN A 288 -0.21 -25.26 20.10
C GLN A 288 -1.45 -25.22 21.00
N ALA A 289 -1.25 -24.84 22.27
CA ALA A 289 -2.32 -24.72 23.25
C ALA A 289 -3.27 -23.53 23.02
N GLN A 290 -2.92 -22.62 22.10
CA GLN A 290 -3.69 -21.40 21.80
C GLN A 290 -4.54 -21.51 20.54
N TYR A 291 -4.64 -22.70 19.94
CA TYR A 291 -5.51 -22.94 18.79
C TYR A 291 -6.94 -22.43 19.04
N GLY A 292 -7.45 -21.60 18.13
CA GLY A 292 -8.80 -21.03 18.23
C GLY A 292 -9.03 -20.04 19.38
N SER A 293 -7.98 -19.60 20.11
CA SER A 293 -8.09 -18.62 21.20
C SER A 293 -8.65 -17.25 20.76
N GLN A 294 -8.55 -16.95 19.46
CA GLN A 294 -9.07 -15.75 18.81
C GLN A 294 -10.32 -16.01 17.95
N ARG A 295 -10.93 -17.20 18.08
CA ARG A 295 -12.13 -17.56 17.30
C ARG A 295 -13.26 -16.56 17.55
N GLY A 296 -13.81 -16.02 16.46
CA GLY A 296 -14.91 -15.06 16.50
C GLY A 296 -14.53 -13.65 16.96
N LYS A 297 -13.24 -13.37 17.21
CA LYS A 297 -12.74 -12.05 17.62
C LYS A 297 -12.17 -11.26 16.43
N VAL A 298 -12.00 -9.96 16.60
CA VAL A 298 -11.23 -9.16 15.63
C VAL A 298 -9.76 -9.44 15.86
N PHE A 299 -9.18 -10.31 15.04
CA PHE A 299 -7.76 -10.66 15.12
C PHE A 299 -7.13 -10.73 13.73
N HIS A 300 -6.12 -9.90 13.48
CA HIS A 300 -5.37 -9.88 12.22
C HIS A 300 -3.88 -9.66 12.47
N MET A 301 -3.05 -10.36 11.70
CA MET A 301 -1.61 -10.19 11.68
C MET A 301 -1.15 -9.86 10.26
N TRP A 302 -0.18 -8.95 10.12
CA TRP A 302 0.45 -8.69 8.83
C TRP A 302 1.87 -8.20 8.98
N ALA A 303 2.67 -8.40 7.92
CA ALA A 303 3.97 -7.78 7.80
C ALA A 303 3.85 -6.50 6.96
N ASP A 304 4.48 -5.44 7.43
CA ASP A 304 4.67 -4.20 6.69
C ASP A 304 6.17 -3.93 6.50
N ARG A 305 6.52 -3.10 5.50
CA ARG A 305 7.91 -2.71 5.19
C ARG A 305 8.89 -3.89 5.08
N VAL A 306 8.46 -5.00 4.49
CA VAL A 306 9.33 -6.19 4.33
C VAL A 306 10.50 -5.87 3.40
N ARG A 307 11.72 -5.98 3.93
CA ARG A 307 12.98 -5.80 3.21
C ARG A 307 13.86 -7.02 3.38
N SER A 308 14.21 -7.66 2.26
CA SER A 308 15.11 -8.81 2.23
C SER A 308 16.47 -8.42 1.66
N MET A 309 17.55 -8.83 2.32
CA MET A 309 18.93 -8.62 1.89
C MET A 309 19.69 -9.94 1.96
N LYS A 310 20.43 -10.29 0.90
CA LYS A 310 21.31 -11.46 0.91
C LYS A 310 22.52 -11.20 1.80
N LEU A 311 22.76 -12.06 2.80
CA LEU A 311 23.94 -12.00 3.68
C LEU A 311 25.06 -12.91 3.17
N SER A 312 24.70 -14.10 2.71
CA SER A 312 25.59 -15.08 2.08
C SER A 312 24.82 -15.91 1.05
N ASP A 313 25.46 -16.89 0.41
CA ASP A 313 24.78 -17.78 -0.55
C ASP A 313 23.60 -18.55 0.04
N ASP A 314 23.67 -18.83 1.34
CA ASP A 314 22.67 -19.62 2.06
C ASP A 314 21.93 -18.83 3.15
N SER A 315 22.07 -17.50 3.22
CA SER A 315 21.43 -16.72 4.27
C SER A 315 20.93 -15.35 3.85
N TRP A 316 19.83 -14.94 4.47
CA TRP A 316 19.09 -13.73 4.17
C TRP A 316 18.76 -12.99 5.46
N LEU A 317 19.01 -11.69 5.50
CA LEU A 317 18.47 -10.80 6.51
C LEU A 317 17.13 -10.27 6.02
N VAL A 318 16.07 -10.47 6.80
CA VAL A 318 14.76 -9.89 6.55
C VAL A 318 14.41 -8.94 7.67
N ARG A 319 14.01 -7.72 7.32
CA ARG A 319 13.47 -6.73 8.25
C ARG A 319 12.04 -6.42 7.89
N PHE A 320 11.16 -6.37 8.89
CA PHE A 320 9.75 -6.07 8.69
C PHE A 320 9.10 -5.63 9.99
N ASP A 321 7.95 -5.01 9.86
CA ASP A 321 7.12 -4.60 10.98
C ASP A 321 5.97 -5.59 11.11
N LYS A 322 6.00 -6.35 12.19
CA LYS A 322 4.95 -7.32 12.54
C LYS A 322 3.85 -6.58 13.26
N TRP A 323 2.73 -6.36 12.57
CA TRP A 323 1.54 -5.76 13.14
C TRP A 323 0.55 -6.82 13.59
N GLU A 324 -0.09 -6.57 14.72
CA GLU A 324 -1.20 -7.36 15.24
C GLU A 324 -2.33 -6.43 15.67
N ARG A 325 -3.52 -6.65 15.12
CA ARG A 325 -4.76 -6.00 15.56
C ARG A 325 -5.59 -7.02 16.31
N SER A 326 -5.92 -6.71 17.56
CA SER A 326 -6.82 -7.49 18.41
C SER A 326 -7.94 -6.61 18.97
N ASP A 327 -8.88 -7.19 19.72
CA ASP A 327 -9.87 -6.44 20.50
C ASP A 327 -9.22 -5.50 21.53
N ALA A 328 -8.00 -5.79 21.97
CA ALA A 328 -7.24 -4.96 22.89
C ALA A 328 -6.58 -3.73 22.23
N GLY A 329 -6.58 -3.68 20.89
CA GLY A 329 -5.98 -2.60 20.12
C GLY A 329 -4.92 -3.09 19.14
N LEU A 330 -4.09 -2.15 18.68
CA LEU A 330 -3.06 -2.36 17.68
C LEU A 330 -1.69 -2.42 18.34
N THR A 331 -0.93 -3.47 18.06
CA THR A 331 0.47 -3.61 18.50
C THR A 331 1.40 -3.79 17.32
N CYS A 332 2.67 -3.42 17.51
CA CYS A 332 3.68 -3.55 16.46
C CYS A 332 5.04 -3.91 17.04
N VAL A 333 5.63 -4.95 16.48
CA VAL A 333 6.99 -5.41 16.77
C VAL A 333 7.84 -5.22 15.53
N LEU A 334 8.94 -4.48 15.67
CA LEU A 334 9.99 -4.38 14.66
C LEU A 334 10.81 -5.64 14.70
N THR A 335 10.85 -6.38 13.59
CA THR A 335 11.51 -7.69 13.53
C THR A 335 12.67 -7.66 12.54
N SER A 336 13.84 -8.12 13.00
CA SER A 336 14.97 -8.50 12.15
C SER A 336 15.19 -10.00 12.28
N ALA A 337 15.12 -10.72 11.17
CA ALA A 337 15.29 -12.17 11.14
C ALA A 337 16.40 -12.57 10.17
N VAL A 338 17.22 -13.55 10.57
CA VAL A 338 18.10 -14.28 9.66
C VAL A 338 17.38 -15.56 9.24
N LEU A 339 17.12 -15.68 7.95
CA LEU A 339 16.63 -16.90 7.31
C LEU A 339 17.80 -17.64 6.66
N GLN A 340 17.82 -18.97 6.74
CA GLN A 340 18.84 -19.83 6.16
C GLN A 340 18.21 -20.74 5.11
N SER A 341 18.89 -20.93 3.98
CA SER A 341 18.45 -21.84 2.92
C SER A 341 18.31 -23.25 3.47
N ASN A 342 17.14 -23.86 3.28
CA ASN A 342 16.87 -25.24 3.63
C ASN A 342 15.71 -25.79 2.79
N VAL A 343 16.01 -26.80 1.98
CA VAL A 343 15.09 -27.39 0.99
C VAL A 343 13.98 -28.24 1.62
N GLU A 344 14.10 -28.60 2.89
CA GLU A 344 13.05 -29.34 3.63
C GLU A 344 11.86 -28.44 4.00
N PHE A 345 11.97 -27.12 3.76
CA PHE A 345 10.97 -26.13 4.12
C PHE A 345 10.30 -25.47 2.92
N PRO A 346 9.02 -25.09 3.04
CA PRO A 346 8.39 -24.19 2.08
C PRO A 346 9.24 -22.94 1.86
N ASN A 347 9.21 -22.42 0.64
CA ASN A 347 10.08 -21.32 0.19
C ASN A 347 11.60 -21.60 0.26
N GLY A 348 12.02 -22.82 0.62
CA GLY A 348 13.42 -23.21 0.70
C GLY A 348 14.19 -22.52 1.82
N LEU A 349 13.51 -22.10 2.90
CA LEU A 349 14.08 -21.26 3.97
C LEU A 349 13.62 -21.73 5.36
N CYS A 350 14.50 -21.59 6.35
CA CYS A 350 14.15 -21.73 7.77
C CYS A 350 14.65 -20.54 8.60
N TRP A 351 13.97 -20.26 9.70
CA TRP A 351 14.27 -19.16 10.62
C TRP A 351 15.40 -19.55 11.57
N LYS A 352 16.46 -18.73 11.62
CA LYS A 352 17.66 -18.99 12.41
C LYS A 352 17.80 -18.05 13.61
N LEU A 353 17.81 -16.75 13.36
CA LEU A 353 17.93 -15.74 14.42
C LEU A 353 16.77 -14.78 14.28
N ILE A 354 16.11 -14.45 15.37
CA ILE A 354 15.01 -13.49 15.40
C ILE A 354 15.33 -12.44 16.46
N HIS A 355 15.27 -11.18 16.08
CA HIS A 355 15.38 -10.07 17.01
C HIS A 355 14.17 -9.18 16.86
N GLU A 356 13.48 -8.98 17.98
CA GLU A 356 12.24 -8.24 18.06
C GLU A 356 12.42 -7.06 19.02
N THR A 357 11.83 -5.91 18.67
CA THR A 357 11.76 -4.73 19.53
C THR A 357 10.41 -4.07 19.34
N TRP A 358 9.80 -3.59 20.41
CA TRP A 358 8.53 -2.87 20.29
C TRP A 358 8.69 -1.58 19.48
N LEU A 359 7.70 -1.29 18.62
CA LEU A 359 7.55 0.06 18.08
C LEU A 359 6.97 0.96 19.17
N LYS A 360 7.64 2.08 19.42
CA LYS A 360 7.24 3.04 20.45
C LYS A 360 5.78 3.50 20.27
N GLY A 361 4.97 3.37 21.30
CA GLY A 361 3.54 3.71 21.31
C GLY A 361 2.60 2.60 20.80
N TYR A 362 3.14 1.45 20.42
CA TYR A 362 2.40 0.26 19.99
C TYR A 362 2.86 -1.00 20.73
N GLU A 363 3.33 -0.82 21.97
CA GLU A 363 3.75 -1.90 22.86
C GLU A 363 2.56 -2.79 23.26
N GLY A 364 2.76 -4.11 23.26
CA GLY A 364 1.78 -5.05 23.81
C GLY A 364 1.84 -5.14 25.34
N SER A 365 0.91 -5.88 25.94
CA SER A 365 0.95 -6.20 27.37
C SER A 365 2.04 -7.20 27.68
N ALA A 366 2.80 -6.97 28.76
CA ALA A 366 3.80 -7.92 29.22
C ALA A 366 3.16 -9.28 29.53
N PRO A 367 3.79 -10.41 29.16
CA PRO A 367 3.33 -11.70 29.62
C PRO A 367 3.32 -11.70 31.14
N VAL A 368 2.23 -12.19 31.74
CA VAL A 368 2.12 -12.35 33.19
C VAL A 368 3.27 -13.26 33.61
N ARG A 369 4.26 -12.71 34.34
CA ARG A 369 5.34 -13.49 34.91
C ARG A 369 4.71 -14.49 35.87
N LYS A 370 4.69 -15.78 35.49
CA LYS A 370 4.32 -16.88 36.38
C LYS A 370 5.45 -17.17 37.34
#